data_AF-A0A0B1T963-F1
#
_entry.id   AF-A0A0B1T963-F1
#
_cell.length_a   1.000
_cell.length_b   1.000
_cell.length_c   1.000
_cell.angle_alpha   90.00
_cell.angle_beta   90.00
_cell.angle_gamma   90.00
#
_symmetry.space_group_name_H-M   'P 1'
#
loop_
_entity.id
_entity.type
_entity.pdbx_description
1 polymer ?
#
loop_
_entity_poly.entity_id
_entity_poly.type
_entity_poly.pdbx_seq_one_letter_code
_entity_poly.pdbx_strand_id
1 'polypeptide(L)'
;MMDPPPCGCIRLPTGKKKRCRKHRKVVELRHAADSESDEDKAIDGAITPDKVCAVGPAGVAVLVDIDKAETAEVGPRATLQNKQRMAGILIKGAHETPQFIPMEKVQKDAAGKPKYRHYTLGRLVRGHYGEAVFFADGQCPYDQYGDPKNMRVTGVDPALQKRIGDTVCLACEVEVNEKGMPIIKQIIGAEDVPKDKSAAVGVMNKNTDGIIVFIQTAGQKLGSSDNAPCVVCTPADKLAPGGVIGKAYQGKDGNIIVLPIGVNPTVPDQKVVGTMLQGTYRQPVYVKDVKRSECPSASNIAVVKGIEKEAKSRLQHIERADVAVQATVQNKTYKEILAVGVHTSCSLIEHI
;
A
#
# COMPACT_ATOMS: atom_id res chain seq x y z
N MET A 1 11.86 56.40 4.85
CA MET A 1 11.68 55.22 3.97
C MET A 1 10.76 55.67 2.85
N MET A 2 11.20 55.65 1.60
CA MET A 2 10.35 56.04 0.47
C MET A 2 9.30 54.95 0.23
N ASP A 3 8.03 55.35 0.17
CA ASP A 3 6.96 54.44 -0.20
C ASP A 3 7.18 53.92 -1.62
N PRO A 4 7.00 52.60 -1.85
CA PRO A 4 7.14 52.05 -3.19
C PRO A 4 6.11 52.69 -4.13
N PRO A 5 6.48 52.93 -5.40
CA PRO A 5 5.60 53.62 -6.35
C PRO A 5 4.27 52.88 -6.52
N PRO A 6 3.15 53.62 -6.67
CA PRO A 6 1.83 53.03 -6.75
C PRO A 6 1.72 52.10 -7.97
N CYS A 7 1.25 50.87 -7.74
CA CYS A 7 1.08 49.91 -8.82
C CYS A 7 -0.10 50.31 -9.73
N GLY A 8 0.00 50.04 -11.03
CA GLY A 8 -1.07 50.37 -12.01
C GLY A 8 -2.34 49.52 -11.92
N CYS A 9 -2.73 49.05 -10.74
CA CYS A 9 -3.98 48.33 -10.52
C CYS A 9 -5.11 49.33 -10.32
N ILE A 10 -6.20 49.19 -11.08
CA ILE A 10 -7.36 50.10 -11.01
C ILE A 10 -8.60 49.34 -10.55
N ARG A 11 -9.44 49.97 -9.72
CA ARG A 11 -10.80 49.48 -9.45
C ARG A 11 -11.71 49.99 -10.56
N LEU A 12 -12.39 49.07 -11.23
CA LEU A 12 -13.39 49.40 -12.23
C LEU A 12 -14.69 49.85 -11.53
N PRO A 13 -15.55 50.64 -12.20
CA PRO A 13 -16.86 51.06 -11.68
C PRO A 13 -17.75 49.87 -11.28
N THR A 14 -17.49 48.69 -11.83
CA THR A 14 -18.18 47.43 -11.51
C THR A 14 -17.73 46.79 -10.19
N GLY A 15 -16.89 47.47 -9.39
CA GLY A 15 -16.29 46.94 -8.16
C GLY A 15 -15.13 45.95 -8.38
N LYS A 16 -14.96 45.46 -9.61
CA LYS A 16 -13.88 44.51 -9.97
C LYS A 16 -12.52 45.22 -10.09
N LYS A 17 -11.45 44.61 -9.58
CA LYS A 17 -10.08 45.14 -9.71
C LYS A 17 -9.44 44.67 -11.03
N LYS A 18 -9.08 45.59 -11.91
CA LYS A 18 -8.22 45.32 -13.08
C LYS A 18 -6.76 45.40 -12.64
N ARG A 19 -6.11 44.23 -12.54
CA ARG A 19 -4.71 44.13 -12.08
C ARG A 19 -3.75 44.52 -13.20
N CYS A 20 -2.67 45.22 -12.85
CA CYS A 20 -1.60 45.52 -13.81
C CYS A 20 -0.89 44.24 -14.27
N ARG A 21 -0.15 44.29 -15.38
CA ARG A 21 0.56 43.13 -15.95
C ARG A 21 1.45 42.41 -14.93
N LYS A 22 2.16 43.16 -14.07
CA LYS A 22 3.03 42.60 -13.01
C LYS A 22 2.21 41.82 -11.98
N HIS A 23 1.11 42.38 -11.48
CA HIS A 23 0.23 41.68 -10.53
C HIS A 23 -0.58 40.55 -11.17
N ARG A 24 -0.93 40.65 -12.46
CA ARG A 24 -1.57 39.57 -13.19
C ARG A 24 -0.62 38.38 -13.34
N LYS A 25 0.65 38.63 -13.71
CA LYS A 25 1.69 37.60 -13.79
C LYS A 25 2.00 36.98 -12.42
N VAL A 26 2.03 37.77 -11.34
CA VAL A 26 2.18 37.25 -9.97
C VAL A 26 0.98 36.41 -9.54
N VAL A 27 -0.25 36.78 -9.93
CA VAL A 27 -1.45 35.99 -9.66
C VAL A 27 -1.51 34.72 -10.52
N GLU A 28 -1.08 34.77 -11.79
CA GLU A 28 -0.95 33.59 -12.65
C GLU A 28 0.16 32.66 -12.16
N LEU A 29 1.28 33.19 -11.66
CA LEU A 29 2.33 32.41 -10.99
C LEU A 29 1.88 31.87 -9.63
N ARG A 30 1.04 32.60 -8.88
CA ARG A 30 0.39 32.06 -7.68
C ARG A 30 -0.60 30.97 -8.05
N HIS A 31 -1.45 31.11 -9.06
CA HIS A 31 -2.33 30.03 -9.51
C HIS A 31 -1.59 28.83 -10.12
N ALA A 32 -0.39 29.03 -10.66
CA ALA A 32 0.50 27.96 -11.11
C ALA A 32 1.35 27.36 -9.97
N ALA A 33 1.43 28.01 -8.81
CA ALA A 33 2.01 27.49 -7.57
C ALA A 33 0.92 26.80 -6.72
N ASP A 34 -0.26 27.43 -6.59
CA ASP A 34 -1.52 26.91 -6.05
C ASP A 34 -2.15 25.82 -6.96
N SER A 35 -1.45 25.37 -8.00
CA SER A 35 -1.71 24.07 -8.64
C SER A 35 -0.92 22.95 -7.98
N GLU A 36 -0.30 23.21 -6.82
CA GLU A 36 -0.24 22.27 -5.73
C GLU A 36 -1.66 21.73 -5.54
N SER A 37 -1.88 20.45 -5.85
CA SER A 37 -3.15 19.80 -5.52
C SER A 37 -3.34 19.99 -4.03
N ASP A 38 -4.31 20.81 -3.61
CA ASP A 38 -4.80 20.75 -2.24
C ASP A 38 -5.13 19.27 -1.99
N GLU A 39 -4.35 18.62 -1.12
CA GLU A 39 -4.41 17.17 -0.90
C GLU A 39 -5.81 16.73 -0.43
N ASP A 40 -6.60 17.68 0.06
CA ASP A 40 -7.97 17.53 0.55
C ASP A 40 -9.05 17.98 -0.44
N LYS A 41 -8.75 18.21 -1.72
CA LYS A 41 -9.78 18.53 -2.72
C LYS A 41 -10.15 17.30 -3.54
N ALA A 42 -11.46 17.15 -3.75
CA ALA A 42 -12.00 16.16 -4.68
C ALA A 42 -11.35 16.29 -6.06
N ILE A 43 -10.88 15.16 -6.59
CA ILE A 43 -10.21 15.09 -7.88
C ILE A 43 -11.25 14.71 -8.92
N ASP A 44 -11.56 15.64 -9.83
CA ASP A 44 -12.60 15.42 -10.82
C ASP A 44 -12.32 14.17 -11.67
N GLY A 45 -13.33 13.32 -11.77
CA GLY A 45 -13.27 12.08 -12.53
C GLY A 45 -12.52 10.92 -11.87
N ALA A 46 -11.91 11.12 -10.70
CA ALA A 46 -11.24 10.07 -9.97
C ALA A 46 -12.23 9.04 -9.40
N ILE A 47 -11.76 7.80 -9.29
CA ILE A 47 -12.48 6.67 -8.70
C ILE A 47 -11.54 5.89 -7.79
N THR A 48 -12.08 5.27 -6.75
CA THR A 48 -11.31 4.52 -5.76
C THR A 48 -11.32 3.03 -6.13
N PRO A 49 -10.16 2.40 -6.41
CA PRO A 49 -10.08 0.96 -6.63
C PRO A 49 -10.50 0.20 -5.37
N ASP A 50 -10.91 -1.05 -5.51
CA ASP A 50 -11.12 -1.94 -4.36
C ASP A 50 -9.78 -2.44 -3.82
N LYS A 51 -8.83 -2.71 -4.72
CA LYS A 51 -7.49 -3.19 -4.39
C LYS A 51 -6.43 -2.54 -5.26
N VAL A 52 -5.22 -2.44 -4.72
CA VAL A 52 -4.03 -2.10 -5.49
C VAL A 52 -3.07 -3.29 -5.45
N CYS A 53 -2.58 -3.70 -6.61
CA CYS A 53 -1.55 -4.72 -6.69
C CYS A 53 -0.17 -4.07 -6.51
N ALA A 54 0.46 -4.33 -5.37
CA ALA A 54 1.79 -3.85 -5.03
C ALA A 54 2.86 -4.91 -5.30
N VAL A 55 4.08 -4.45 -5.53
CA VAL A 55 5.27 -5.32 -5.62
C VAL A 55 5.76 -5.60 -4.20
N GLY A 56 5.59 -6.85 -3.77
CA GLY A 56 6.12 -7.35 -2.51
C GLY A 56 7.54 -7.91 -2.62
N PRO A 57 8.04 -8.49 -1.51
CA PRO A 57 9.39 -9.03 -1.44
C PRO A 57 9.69 -10.09 -2.52
N ALA A 58 10.90 -10.08 -3.04
CA ALA A 58 11.33 -10.87 -4.19
C ALA A 58 10.42 -10.68 -5.43
N GLY A 59 9.70 -9.56 -5.55
CA GLY A 59 8.86 -9.25 -6.70
C GLY A 59 7.55 -10.04 -6.76
N VAL A 60 7.11 -10.60 -5.63
CA VAL A 60 5.79 -11.23 -5.58
C VAL A 60 4.68 -10.18 -5.72
N ALA A 61 3.59 -10.54 -6.38
CA ALA A 61 2.46 -9.64 -6.52
C ALA A 61 1.52 -9.77 -5.31
N VAL A 62 1.26 -8.66 -4.63
CA VAL A 62 0.48 -8.62 -3.39
C VAL A 62 -0.75 -7.75 -3.61
N LEU A 63 -1.94 -8.30 -3.36
CA LEU A 63 -3.16 -7.49 -3.34
C LEU A 63 -3.30 -6.82 -1.97
N VAL A 64 -3.48 -5.50 -2.01
CA VAL A 64 -3.70 -4.67 -0.84
C VAL A 64 -5.07 -4.04 -0.95
N ASP A 65 -5.90 -4.25 0.07
CA ASP A 65 -7.25 -3.72 0.15
C ASP A 65 -7.22 -2.23 0.42
N ILE A 66 -8.03 -1.47 -0.32
CA ILE A 66 -8.21 -0.04 -0.12
C ILE A 66 -9.57 0.16 0.52
N ASP A 67 -9.59 0.69 1.72
CA ASP A 67 -10.80 1.23 2.32
C ASP A 67 -11.15 2.56 1.63
N LYS A 68 -12.44 2.89 1.58
CA LYS A 68 -12.90 4.15 0.99
C LYS A 68 -13.48 4.97 2.11
N ALA A 69 -12.83 6.08 2.43
CA ALA A 69 -13.44 7.12 3.24
C ALA A 69 -14.76 7.58 2.59
N GLU A 70 -15.84 7.57 3.38
CA GLU A 70 -17.17 8.03 2.94
C GLU A 70 -17.26 9.56 3.02
N THR A 71 -16.40 10.23 2.26
CA THR A 71 -16.28 11.68 2.22
C THR A 71 -16.39 12.20 0.78
N ALA A 72 -16.60 13.51 0.60
CA ALA A 72 -16.80 14.09 -0.74
C ALA A 72 -15.49 14.28 -1.51
N GLU A 73 -14.36 14.27 -0.80
CA GLU A 73 -13.01 14.43 -1.33
C GLU A 73 -12.49 13.15 -2.00
N VAL A 74 -13.08 12.00 -1.65
CA VAL A 74 -12.69 10.69 -2.17
C VAL A 74 -13.63 10.23 -3.29
N GLY A 75 -13.06 9.90 -4.44
CA GLY A 75 -13.82 9.41 -5.59
C GLY A 75 -14.66 8.17 -5.26
N PRO A 76 -15.78 7.95 -5.97
CA PRO A 76 -16.63 6.77 -5.74
C PRO A 76 -15.86 5.46 -5.99
N ARG A 77 -16.36 4.35 -5.45
CA ARG A 77 -15.81 3.01 -5.78
C ARG A 77 -15.86 2.78 -7.28
N ALA A 78 -14.79 2.22 -7.81
CA ALA A 78 -14.73 1.86 -9.21
C ALA A 78 -15.70 0.72 -9.53
N THR A 79 -16.49 0.90 -10.60
CA THR A 79 -17.37 -0.14 -11.12
C THR A 79 -16.88 -0.54 -12.51
N LEU A 80 -16.46 -1.79 -12.68
CA LEU A 80 -15.98 -2.32 -13.95
C LEU A 80 -16.95 -3.33 -14.56
N GLN A 81 -17.29 -3.13 -15.82
CA GLN A 81 -18.02 -4.12 -16.60
C GLN A 81 -17.11 -5.32 -16.96
N ASN A 82 -17.71 -6.44 -17.38
CA ASN A 82 -16.98 -7.65 -17.71
C ASN A 82 -15.86 -7.40 -18.74
N LYS A 83 -14.65 -7.89 -18.45
CA LYS A 83 -13.43 -7.76 -19.28
C LYS A 83 -12.96 -6.32 -19.55
N GLN A 84 -13.57 -5.32 -18.91
CA GLN A 84 -13.14 -3.94 -19.04
C GLN A 84 -11.74 -3.77 -18.41
N ARG A 85 -10.86 -3.10 -19.16
CA ARG A 85 -9.52 -2.71 -18.71
C ARG A 85 -9.37 -1.24 -19.01
N MET A 86 -9.17 -0.43 -17.99
CA MET A 86 -9.15 1.03 -18.12
C MET A 86 -7.72 1.52 -17.89
N ALA A 87 -7.13 2.15 -18.90
CA ALA A 87 -5.83 2.81 -18.73
C ALA A 87 -5.99 4.11 -17.96
N GLY A 88 -5.01 4.47 -17.14
CA GLY A 88 -5.07 5.68 -16.35
C GLY A 88 -3.84 5.87 -15.48
N ILE A 89 -4.00 6.71 -14.48
CA ILE A 89 -2.98 6.97 -13.47
C ILE A 89 -3.55 6.72 -12.07
N LEU A 90 -2.71 6.22 -11.18
CA LEU A 90 -2.97 6.22 -9.74
C LEU A 90 -2.22 7.40 -9.11
N ILE A 91 -2.86 8.05 -8.15
CA ILE A 91 -2.29 9.14 -7.35
C ILE A 91 -2.66 8.94 -5.87
N LYS A 92 -1.92 9.62 -4.99
CA LYS A 92 -2.31 9.74 -3.57
C LYS A 92 -3.39 10.83 -3.50
N GLY A 93 -4.62 10.43 -3.15
CA GLY A 93 -5.73 11.36 -2.91
C GLY A 93 -5.87 11.70 -1.42
N ALA A 94 -6.96 12.38 -1.07
CA ALA A 94 -7.31 12.72 0.31
C ALA A 94 -7.29 11.50 1.25
N HIS A 95 -6.91 11.72 2.51
CA HIS A 95 -6.74 10.68 3.53
C HIS A 95 -5.77 9.56 3.10
N GLU A 96 -4.76 9.93 2.29
CA GLU A 96 -3.81 8.99 1.69
C GLU A 96 -4.46 7.90 0.84
N THR A 97 -5.71 8.12 0.39
CA THR A 97 -6.47 7.11 -0.36
C THR A 97 -5.92 7.00 -1.78
N PRO A 98 -5.50 5.81 -2.24
CA PRO A 98 -5.17 5.61 -3.65
C PRO A 98 -6.37 5.93 -4.54
N GLN A 99 -6.22 6.91 -5.42
CA GLN A 99 -7.27 7.30 -6.37
C GLN A 99 -6.81 7.11 -7.81
N PHE A 100 -7.66 6.45 -8.60
CA PHE A 100 -7.42 6.18 -10.01
C PHE A 100 -8.14 7.21 -10.88
N ILE A 101 -7.44 7.79 -11.84
CA ILE A 101 -8.01 8.71 -12.83
C ILE A 101 -7.91 8.03 -14.20
N PRO A 102 -9.06 7.77 -14.86
CA PRO A 102 -9.07 7.26 -16.23
C PRO A 102 -8.32 8.21 -17.17
N MET A 103 -7.56 7.66 -18.12
CA MET A 103 -6.67 8.44 -18.99
C MET A 103 -7.40 9.56 -19.76
N GLU A 104 -8.66 9.34 -20.13
CA GLU A 104 -9.53 10.33 -20.79
C GLU A 104 -9.92 11.51 -19.89
N LYS A 105 -9.83 11.34 -18.56
CA LYS A 105 -10.13 12.38 -17.56
C LYS A 105 -8.87 13.01 -16.96
N VAL A 106 -7.67 12.50 -17.28
CA VAL A 106 -6.42 13.06 -16.79
C VAL A 106 -6.24 14.48 -17.34
N GLN A 107 -6.23 15.45 -16.42
CA GLN A 107 -5.94 16.84 -16.77
C GLN A 107 -4.50 16.98 -17.26
N LYS A 108 -4.33 17.67 -18.39
CA LYS A 108 -3.03 17.86 -19.04
C LYS A 108 -2.57 19.32 -18.98
N ASP A 109 -1.27 19.51 -18.87
CA ASP A 109 -0.61 20.80 -18.97
C ASP A 109 -0.55 21.30 -20.43
N ALA A 110 0.03 22.48 -20.64
CA ALA A 110 0.19 23.05 -21.98
C ALA A 110 1.08 22.21 -22.91
N ALA A 111 1.92 21.32 -22.36
CA ALA A 111 2.76 20.39 -23.10
C ALA A 111 2.09 19.03 -23.34
N GLY A 112 0.82 18.86 -22.93
CA GLY A 112 0.07 17.61 -23.08
C GLY A 112 0.43 16.53 -22.06
N LYS A 113 1.22 16.84 -21.03
CA LYS A 113 1.60 15.90 -19.96
C LYS A 113 0.58 15.95 -18.82
N PRO A 114 0.37 14.86 -18.06
CA PRO A 114 -0.43 14.90 -16.85
C PRO A 114 0.01 16.04 -15.92
N LYS A 115 -0.93 16.86 -15.44
CA LYS A 115 -0.64 17.94 -14.50
C LYS A 115 -0.16 17.44 -13.14
N TYR A 116 -0.47 16.20 -12.80
CA TYR A 116 -0.09 15.57 -11.55
C TYR A 116 1.42 15.32 -11.51
N ARG A 117 2.10 15.82 -10.48
CA ARG A 117 3.55 15.69 -10.32
C ARG A 117 3.97 14.27 -9.92
N HIS A 118 3.20 13.66 -9.04
CA HIS A 118 3.43 12.31 -8.51
C HIS A 118 2.27 11.41 -8.91
N TYR A 119 2.54 10.46 -9.80
CA TYR A 119 1.55 9.49 -10.24
C TYR A 119 2.21 8.18 -10.68
N THR A 120 1.41 7.13 -10.74
CA THR A 120 1.79 5.81 -11.26
C THR A 120 0.93 5.48 -12.47
N LEU A 121 1.56 5.21 -13.63
CA LEU A 121 0.85 4.72 -14.80
C LEU A 121 0.41 3.27 -14.59
N GLY A 122 -0.77 2.93 -15.08
CA GLY A 122 -1.23 1.56 -15.00
C GLY A 122 -2.62 1.36 -15.57
N ARG A 123 -3.23 0.25 -15.16
CA ARG A 123 -4.57 -0.15 -15.60
C ARG A 123 -5.41 -0.58 -14.42
N LEU A 124 -6.67 -0.16 -14.44
CA LEU A 124 -7.71 -0.72 -13.60
C LEU A 124 -8.34 -1.91 -14.31
N VAL A 125 -8.37 -3.05 -13.65
CA VAL A 125 -8.77 -4.35 -14.21
C VAL A 125 -9.74 -5.01 -13.25
N ARG A 126 -10.77 -5.65 -13.80
CA ARG A 126 -11.70 -6.45 -13.00
C ARG A 126 -11.00 -7.74 -12.58
N GLY A 127 -10.88 -7.95 -11.27
CA GLY A 127 -10.34 -9.16 -10.66
C GLY A 127 -11.34 -10.33 -10.66
N HIS A 128 -10.88 -11.46 -10.12
CA HIS A 128 -11.59 -12.74 -10.12
C HIS A 128 -13.00 -12.65 -9.53
N TYR A 129 -13.16 -11.88 -8.45
CA TYR A 129 -14.40 -11.73 -7.70
C TYR A 129 -15.22 -10.51 -8.12
N GLY A 130 -14.79 -9.82 -9.17
CA GLY A 130 -15.45 -8.63 -9.70
C GLY A 130 -14.96 -7.32 -9.11
N GLU A 131 -14.00 -7.37 -8.18
CA GLU A 131 -13.33 -6.21 -7.61
C GLU A 131 -12.52 -5.45 -8.67
N ALA A 132 -12.39 -4.14 -8.50
CA ALA A 132 -11.54 -3.29 -9.33
C ALA A 132 -10.12 -3.24 -8.75
N VAL A 133 -9.16 -3.86 -9.46
CA VAL A 133 -7.76 -3.93 -9.06
C VAL A 133 -6.91 -3.01 -9.93
N PHE A 134 -6.11 -2.14 -9.32
CA PHE A 134 -5.11 -1.37 -10.04
C PHE A 134 -3.80 -2.16 -10.20
N PHE A 135 -3.27 -2.19 -11.42
CA PHE A 135 -1.97 -2.77 -11.76
C PHE A 135 -1.07 -1.70 -12.38
N ALA A 136 0.08 -1.45 -11.76
CA ALA A 136 1.08 -0.52 -12.27
C ALA A 136 1.82 -1.09 -13.49
N ASP A 137 2.02 -0.27 -14.51
CA ASP A 137 2.76 -0.66 -15.71
C ASP A 137 4.21 -1.01 -15.38
N GLY A 138 4.69 -2.15 -15.91
CA GLY A 138 6.06 -2.63 -15.70
C GLY A 138 6.35 -3.23 -14.31
N GLN A 139 5.36 -3.26 -13.43
CA GLN A 139 5.45 -3.87 -12.09
C GLN A 139 4.78 -5.24 -12.09
N CYS A 140 3.67 -5.41 -11.37
CA CYS A 140 2.94 -6.67 -11.26
C CYS A 140 2.06 -6.93 -12.50
N PRO A 141 2.40 -7.89 -13.37
CA PRO A 141 1.48 -8.32 -14.43
C PRO A 141 0.25 -9.01 -13.85
N TYR A 142 -0.75 -9.19 -14.70
CA TYR A 142 -1.95 -9.96 -14.41
C TYR A 142 -2.30 -10.88 -15.57
N ASP A 143 -3.14 -11.88 -15.33
CA ASP A 143 -3.56 -12.82 -16.36
C ASP A 143 -4.87 -12.44 -17.06
N GLN A 144 -5.47 -13.38 -17.79
CA GLN A 144 -6.72 -13.11 -18.51
C GLN A 144 -7.94 -12.94 -17.60
N TYR A 145 -7.90 -13.47 -16.38
CA TYR A 145 -8.94 -13.39 -15.36
C TYR A 145 -8.77 -12.19 -14.44
N GLY A 146 -7.65 -11.47 -14.56
CA GLY A 146 -7.32 -10.36 -13.68
C GLY A 146 -6.51 -10.79 -12.46
N ASP A 147 -6.03 -12.04 -12.43
CA ASP A 147 -5.28 -12.55 -11.29
C ASP A 147 -3.83 -12.04 -11.34
N PRO A 148 -3.29 -11.56 -10.20
CA PRO A 148 -1.95 -11.02 -10.13
C PRO A 148 -0.89 -12.10 -10.38
N LYS A 149 0.19 -11.70 -11.06
CA LYS A 149 1.36 -12.54 -11.33
C LYS A 149 2.62 -11.87 -10.79
N ASN A 150 3.50 -12.68 -10.21
CA ASN A 150 4.80 -12.20 -9.76
C ASN A 150 5.60 -11.58 -10.90
N MET A 151 6.40 -10.56 -10.57
CA MET A 151 7.35 -9.96 -11.49
C MET A 151 8.36 -11.00 -11.96
N ARG A 152 8.66 -10.97 -13.26
CA ARG A 152 9.76 -11.74 -13.85
C ARG A 152 11.01 -10.89 -13.85
N VAL A 153 11.88 -11.13 -12.88
CA VAL A 153 13.12 -10.38 -12.71
C VAL A 153 14.31 -11.32 -12.84
N THR A 154 15.26 -10.97 -13.69
CA THR A 154 16.51 -11.73 -13.87
C THR A 154 17.27 -11.83 -12.55
N GLY A 155 17.66 -13.05 -12.17
CA GLY A 155 18.39 -13.31 -10.92
C GLY A 155 17.51 -13.53 -9.69
N VAL A 156 16.18 -13.42 -9.81
CA VAL A 156 15.25 -13.77 -8.74
C VAL A 156 14.79 -15.22 -8.88
N ASP A 157 14.93 -16.01 -7.82
CA ASP A 157 14.55 -17.42 -7.78
C ASP A 157 13.01 -17.59 -7.72
N PRO A 158 12.38 -18.22 -8.73
CA PRO A 158 10.94 -18.50 -8.70
C PRO A 158 10.51 -19.41 -7.53
N ALA A 159 11.41 -20.27 -7.03
CA ALA A 159 11.11 -21.13 -5.88
C ALA A 159 11.01 -20.31 -4.58
N LEU A 160 11.79 -19.23 -4.44
CA LEU A 160 11.63 -18.27 -3.35
C LEU A 160 10.28 -17.56 -3.44
N GLN A 161 9.95 -17.01 -4.62
CA GLN A 161 8.66 -16.35 -4.86
C GLN A 161 7.46 -17.27 -4.58
N LYS A 162 7.58 -18.57 -4.90
CA LYS A 162 6.52 -19.56 -4.62
C LYS A 162 6.30 -19.79 -3.12
N ARG A 163 7.35 -19.69 -2.30
CA ARG A 163 7.29 -19.90 -0.84
C ARG A 163 6.70 -18.72 -0.09
N ILE A 164 6.92 -17.50 -0.59
CA ILE A 164 6.38 -16.28 0.03
C ILE A 164 4.85 -16.31 0.02
N GLY A 165 4.26 -16.01 1.16
CA GLY A 165 2.83 -16.14 1.44
C GLY A 165 2.34 -17.59 1.55
N ASP A 166 3.19 -18.59 1.32
CA ASP A 166 2.80 -19.99 1.49
C ASP A 166 3.40 -20.59 2.76
N THR A 167 4.71 -20.86 2.73
CA THR A 167 5.47 -21.36 3.88
C THR A 167 6.17 -20.22 4.61
N VAL A 168 6.46 -19.13 3.90
CA VAL A 168 7.10 -17.93 4.45
C VAL A 168 6.08 -16.79 4.46
N CYS A 169 5.37 -16.63 5.58
CA CYS A 169 4.43 -15.54 5.79
C CYS A 169 5.16 -14.37 6.47
N LEU A 170 5.48 -13.33 5.71
CA LEU A 170 6.29 -12.21 6.18
C LEU A 170 5.39 -11.16 6.84
N ALA A 171 5.80 -10.67 8.01
CA ALA A 171 5.19 -9.51 8.64
C ALA A 171 5.65 -8.24 7.95
N CYS A 172 4.74 -7.30 7.75
CA CYS A 172 5.05 -6.03 7.09
C CYS A 172 4.19 -4.87 7.60
N GLU A 173 4.76 -3.69 7.47
CA GLU A 173 4.05 -2.42 7.42
C GLU A 173 3.72 -2.10 5.95
N VAL A 174 2.56 -1.51 5.71
CA VAL A 174 2.15 -0.99 4.41
C VAL A 174 1.78 0.48 4.53
N GLU A 175 2.34 1.30 3.65
CA GLU A 175 2.04 2.74 3.56
C GLU A 175 1.72 3.13 2.11
N VAL A 176 0.97 4.21 1.90
CA VAL A 176 0.73 4.75 0.56
C VAL A 176 1.75 5.83 0.24
N ASN A 177 2.52 5.64 -0.83
CA ASN A 177 3.49 6.65 -1.26
C ASN A 177 2.84 7.82 -1.99
N GLU A 178 3.62 8.86 -2.27
CA GLU A 178 3.21 10.08 -2.99
C GLU A 178 2.57 9.82 -4.37
N LYS A 179 2.79 8.64 -4.95
CA LYS A 179 2.21 8.24 -6.25
C LYS A 179 0.96 7.36 -6.09
N GLY A 180 0.40 7.27 -4.89
CA GLY A 180 -0.78 6.46 -4.57
C GLY A 180 -0.53 4.96 -4.45
N MET A 181 0.71 4.49 -4.59
CA MET A 181 1.01 3.06 -4.56
C MET A 181 1.31 2.60 -3.13
N PRO A 182 0.75 1.46 -2.68
CA PRO A 182 1.20 0.82 -1.46
C PRO A 182 2.67 0.39 -1.56
N ILE A 183 3.46 0.72 -0.54
CA ILE A 183 4.83 0.24 -0.33
C ILE A 183 4.80 -0.76 0.81
N ILE A 184 5.40 -1.93 0.60
CA ILE A 184 5.48 -3.00 1.60
C ILE A 184 6.87 -2.97 2.24
N LYS A 185 6.92 -2.70 3.55
CA LYS A 185 8.15 -2.72 4.36
C LYS A 185 8.14 -3.93 5.29
N GLN A 186 9.13 -4.80 5.17
CA GLN A 186 9.21 -6.01 6.01
C GLN A 186 9.60 -5.64 7.44
N ILE A 187 8.98 -6.30 8.42
CA ILE A 187 9.35 -6.17 9.83
C ILE A 187 10.22 -7.38 10.19
N ILE A 188 11.54 -7.18 10.21
CA ILE A 188 12.54 -8.25 10.36
C ILE A 188 13.26 -8.21 11.72
N GLY A 189 13.20 -7.07 12.40
CA GLY A 189 13.71 -6.83 13.74
C GLY A 189 12.78 -5.93 14.57
N ALA A 190 13.24 -5.57 15.76
CA ALA A 190 12.49 -4.69 16.68
C ALA A 190 12.52 -3.23 16.24
N GLU A 191 13.55 -2.84 15.51
CA GLU A 191 13.81 -1.53 14.93
C GLU A 191 12.86 -1.20 13.77
N ASP A 192 12.35 -2.21 13.07
CA ASP A 192 11.44 -2.06 11.93
C ASP A 192 9.97 -1.96 12.36
N VAL A 193 9.69 -2.22 13.64
CA VAL A 193 8.32 -2.21 14.16
C VAL A 193 7.84 -0.76 14.17
N PRO A 194 6.73 -0.45 13.49
CA PRO A 194 6.22 0.91 13.47
C PRO A 194 5.90 1.41 14.87
N LYS A 195 6.35 2.63 15.17
CA LYS A 195 6.07 3.31 16.44
C LYS A 195 4.70 3.96 16.44
N ASP A 196 4.20 4.29 15.26
CA ASP A 196 2.86 4.82 15.09
C ASP A 196 1.82 3.70 15.25
N LYS A 197 0.84 3.93 16.12
CA LYS A 197 -0.25 2.98 16.36
C LYS A 197 -1.22 2.91 15.18
N SER A 198 -1.24 3.93 14.32
CA SER A 198 -2.05 3.99 13.12
C SER A 198 -1.41 3.29 11.92
N ALA A 199 -0.13 2.91 11.99
CA ALA A 199 0.57 2.24 10.89
C ALA A 199 -0.12 0.91 10.53
N ALA A 200 -0.44 0.73 9.24
CA ALA A 200 -1.10 -0.48 8.76
C ALA A 200 -0.11 -1.66 8.80
N VAL A 201 -0.27 -2.52 9.80
CA VAL A 201 0.62 -3.67 10.02
C VAL A 201 -0.15 -4.97 9.82
N GLY A 202 0.50 -5.93 9.19
CA GLY A 202 -0.11 -7.21 8.86
C GLY A 202 0.90 -8.25 8.39
N VAL A 203 0.38 -9.26 7.69
CA VAL A 203 1.19 -10.34 7.11
C VAL A 203 0.81 -10.57 5.66
N MET A 204 1.78 -10.99 4.85
CA MET A 204 1.52 -11.48 3.50
C MET A 204 1.28 -12.99 3.53
N ASN A 205 0.11 -13.42 3.05
CA ASN A 205 -0.25 -14.83 2.97
C ASN A 205 -1.09 -15.11 1.71
N LYS A 206 -0.99 -16.33 1.19
CA LYS A 206 -1.81 -16.80 0.07
C LYS A 206 -3.20 -17.15 0.56
N ASN A 207 -4.20 -16.63 -0.11
CA ASN A 207 -5.57 -17.08 0.04
C ASN A 207 -5.77 -18.46 -0.62
N THR A 208 -6.99 -19.00 -0.56
CA THR A 208 -7.31 -20.31 -1.17
C THR A 208 -7.10 -20.38 -2.68
N ASP A 209 -7.09 -19.25 -3.37
CA ASP A 209 -6.89 -19.17 -4.83
C ASP A 209 -5.40 -19.10 -5.20
N GLY A 210 -4.53 -19.09 -4.19
CA GLY A 210 -3.08 -19.01 -4.38
C GLY A 210 -2.56 -17.59 -4.59
N ILE A 211 -3.42 -16.58 -4.44
CA ILE A 211 -3.08 -15.16 -4.57
C ILE A 211 -2.56 -14.64 -3.24
N ILE A 212 -1.43 -13.92 -3.25
CA ILE A 212 -0.88 -13.29 -2.04
C ILE A 212 -1.67 -12.03 -1.74
N VAL A 213 -2.22 -11.96 -0.52
CA VAL A 213 -2.96 -10.82 0.00
C VAL A 213 -2.25 -10.26 1.23
N PHE A 214 -2.35 -8.96 1.44
CA PHE A 214 -1.97 -8.33 2.70
C PHE A 214 -3.12 -8.47 3.70
N ILE A 215 -2.88 -9.24 4.77
CA ILE A 215 -3.85 -9.43 5.84
C ILE A 215 -3.50 -8.45 6.95
N GLN A 216 -4.23 -7.34 7.00
CA GLN A 216 -4.03 -6.32 8.02
C GLN A 216 -4.51 -6.79 9.40
N THR A 217 -3.67 -6.61 10.42
CA THR A 217 -3.94 -7.00 11.81
C THR A 217 -3.94 -5.80 12.78
N ALA A 218 -3.34 -4.68 12.38
CA ALA A 218 -3.25 -3.48 13.20
C ALA A 218 -3.23 -2.22 12.34
N GLY A 219 -3.42 -1.07 13.00
CA GLY A 219 -3.41 0.25 12.36
C GLY A 219 -4.70 0.61 11.66
N GLN A 220 -4.71 1.78 11.03
CA GLN A 220 -5.82 2.28 10.22
C GLN A 220 -5.81 1.59 8.86
N LYS A 221 -6.99 1.32 8.31
CA LYS A 221 -7.06 0.74 6.96
C LYS A 221 -6.57 1.76 5.94
N LEU A 222 -5.87 1.29 4.93
CA LEU A 222 -5.37 2.15 3.85
C LEU A 222 -6.55 2.80 3.12
N GLY A 223 -6.57 4.13 3.04
CA GLY A 223 -7.66 4.91 2.43
C GLY A 223 -8.88 5.15 3.32
N SER A 224 -8.81 4.78 4.61
CA SER A 224 -9.81 5.20 5.60
C SER A 224 -9.63 6.68 5.96
N SER A 225 -10.69 7.32 6.45
CA SER A 225 -10.63 8.72 6.88
C SER A 225 -9.66 8.92 8.04
N ASP A 226 -9.12 10.12 8.19
CA ASP A 226 -8.29 10.47 9.35
C ASP A 226 -9.01 10.11 10.66
N ASN A 227 -8.26 9.54 11.59
CA ASN A 227 -8.79 9.05 12.88
C ASN A 227 -9.87 7.95 12.78
N ALA A 228 -10.05 7.30 11.62
CA ALA A 228 -10.88 6.10 11.52
C ALA A 228 -10.43 5.04 12.55
N PRO A 229 -11.37 4.21 13.06
CA PRO A 229 -11.03 3.15 13.99
C PRO A 229 -9.95 2.24 13.42
N CYS A 230 -8.88 2.02 14.19
CA CYS A 230 -7.86 1.05 13.83
C CYS A 230 -8.46 -0.36 13.80
N VAL A 231 -7.93 -1.23 12.94
CA VAL A 231 -8.12 -2.67 13.04
C VAL A 231 -7.55 -3.10 14.38
N VAL A 232 -8.43 -3.46 15.32
CA VAL A 232 -8.03 -3.78 16.69
C VAL A 232 -7.66 -5.26 16.77
N CYS A 233 -6.44 -5.64 16.37
CA CYS A 233 -5.88 -6.94 16.75
C CYS A 233 -4.49 -6.87 17.39
N THR A 234 -4.04 -5.69 17.85
CA THR A 234 -2.89 -5.48 18.77
C THR A 234 -1.46 -5.54 18.17
N PRO A 235 -0.46 -4.89 18.84
CA PRO A 235 -0.47 -4.52 20.26
C PRO A 235 -0.50 -3.04 20.59
N ALA A 236 -1.72 -2.50 20.73
CA ALA A 236 -1.90 -1.27 21.48
C ALA A 236 -1.66 -1.44 22.99
N ASP A 237 -1.83 -2.61 23.65
CA ASP A 237 -1.49 -2.76 25.07
C ASP A 237 -1.19 -4.21 25.54
N LYS A 238 0.05 -4.46 26.00
CA LYS A 238 0.49 -5.56 26.90
C LYS A 238 0.40 -7.03 26.44
N LEU A 239 0.16 -7.36 25.18
CA LEU A 239 0.20 -8.77 24.73
C LEU A 239 1.64 -9.29 24.70
N ALA A 240 1.92 -10.37 25.44
CA ALA A 240 3.21 -11.04 25.44
C ALA A 240 3.44 -11.86 24.15
N PRO A 241 4.70 -12.10 23.73
CA PRO A 241 5.00 -13.00 22.63
C PRO A 241 4.30 -14.36 22.77
N GLY A 242 3.78 -14.89 21.66
CA GLY A 242 2.94 -16.09 21.63
C GLY A 242 1.47 -15.86 22.00
N GLY A 243 1.11 -14.67 22.46
CA GLY A 243 -0.29 -14.29 22.68
C GLY A 243 -1.09 -14.29 21.38
N VAL A 244 -2.36 -14.69 21.47
CA VAL A 244 -3.25 -14.75 20.30
C VAL A 244 -3.80 -13.35 20.02
N ILE A 245 -3.50 -12.85 18.81
CA ILE A 245 -3.97 -11.57 18.25
C ILE A 245 -5.44 -11.71 17.81
N GLY A 246 -5.75 -12.81 17.11
CA GLY A 246 -7.08 -13.06 16.55
C GLY A 246 -7.10 -14.26 15.63
N LYS A 247 -8.26 -14.53 15.03
CA LYS A 247 -8.45 -15.58 14.02
C LYS A 247 -8.64 -14.94 12.65
N ALA A 248 -8.01 -15.53 11.65
CA ALA A 248 -8.15 -15.13 10.25
C ALA A 248 -9.32 -15.90 9.61
N TYR A 249 -10.24 -15.15 9.02
CA TYR A 249 -11.43 -15.66 8.35
C TYR A 249 -11.41 -15.27 6.89
N GLN A 250 -11.57 -16.24 6.00
CA GLN A 250 -11.65 -16.00 4.56
C GLN A 250 -13.09 -16.10 4.05
N GLY A 251 -13.52 -15.10 3.28
CA GLY A 251 -14.78 -15.11 2.54
C GLY A 251 -14.71 -15.86 1.22
N LYS A 252 -15.87 -16.02 0.57
CA LYS A 252 -15.96 -16.61 -0.79
C LYS A 252 -15.33 -15.73 -1.86
N ASP A 253 -15.13 -14.46 -1.55
CA ASP A 253 -14.51 -13.42 -2.37
C ASP A 253 -12.98 -13.39 -2.23
N GLY A 254 -12.37 -14.42 -1.61
CA GLY A 254 -10.93 -14.49 -1.43
C GLY A 254 -10.37 -13.57 -0.35
N ASN A 255 -11.17 -12.66 0.22
CA ASN A 255 -10.75 -11.68 1.20
C ASN A 255 -10.56 -12.33 2.57
N ILE A 256 -9.47 -11.97 3.25
CA ILE A 256 -9.14 -12.47 4.58
C ILE A 256 -9.19 -11.31 5.57
N ILE A 257 -10.07 -11.44 6.57
CA ILE A 257 -10.16 -10.50 7.69
C ILE A 257 -9.66 -11.17 8.97
N VAL A 258 -9.12 -10.38 9.89
CA VAL A 258 -8.74 -10.86 11.21
C VAL A 258 -9.72 -10.30 12.22
N LEU A 259 -10.29 -11.20 13.02
CA LEU A 259 -11.23 -10.85 14.07
C LEU A 259 -10.62 -11.17 15.44
N PRO A 260 -10.84 -10.32 16.45
CA PRO A 260 -10.44 -10.60 17.83
C PRO A 260 -11.04 -11.90 18.34
N ILE A 261 -10.41 -12.47 19.37
CA ILE A 261 -10.92 -13.67 20.04
C ILE A 261 -12.32 -13.38 20.62
N GLY A 262 -13.26 -14.31 20.40
CA GLY A 262 -14.64 -14.18 20.87
C GLY A 262 -15.55 -13.36 19.95
N VAL A 263 -14.99 -12.72 18.91
CA VAL A 263 -15.77 -12.05 17.87
C VAL A 263 -15.97 -13.01 16.71
N ASN A 264 -17.23 -13.23 16.33
CA ASN A 264 -17.59 -14.05 15.18
C ASN A 264 -17.75 -13.18 13.92
N PRO A 265 -17.48 -13.75 12.73
CA PRO A 265 -17.74 -13.06 11.47
C PRO A 265 -19.22 -12.72 11.32
N THR A 266 -19.50 -11.50 10.84
CA THR A 266 -20.87 -11.04 10.53
C THR A 266 -21.32 -11.47 9.14
N VAL A 267 -20.38 -11.79 8.25
CA VAL A 267 -20.67 -12.26 6.89
C VAL A 267 -20.84 -13.79 6.92
N PRO A 268 -21.96 -14.32 6.40
CA PRO A 268 -22.17 -15.77 6.28
C PRO A 268 -21.08 -16.44 5.45
N ASP A 269 -20.82 -17.72 5.72
CA ASP A 269 -19.89 -18.58 4.98
C ASP A 269 -18.39 -18.25 5.07
N GLN A 270 -17.97 -17.33 5.92
CA GLN A 270 -16.55 -17.13 6.20
C GLN A 270 -15.96 -18.32 6.96
N LYS A 271 -14.82 -18.84 6.47
CA LYS A 271 -14.13 -19.98 7.07
C LYS A 271 -12.87 -19.53 7.79
N VAL A 272 -12.59 -20.13 8.94
CA VAL A 272 -11.30 -19.92 9.63
C VAL A 272 -10.19 -20.52 8.76
N VAL A 273 -9.16 -19.73 8.45
CA VAL A 273 -8.02 -20.13 7.62
C VAL A 273 -6.67 -20.04 8.35
N GLY A 274 -6.66 -19.45 9.54
CA GLY A 274 -5.46 -19.37 10.38
C GLY A 274 -5.67 -18.60 11.67
N THR A 275 -4.62 -18.52 12.47
CA THR A 275 -4.55 -17.72 13.69
C THR A 275 -3.41 -16.73 13.59
N MET A 276 -3.62 -15.52 14.10
CA MET A 276 -2.57 -14.53 14.26
C MET A 276 -2.03 -14.58 15.68
N LEU A 277 -0.72 -14.63 15.82
CA LEU A 277 0.01 -14.60 17.09
C LEU A 277 0.90 -13.38 17.19
N GLN A 278 1.18 -12.95 18.41
CA GLN A 278 2.18 -11.93 18.69
C GLN A 278 3.59 -12.50 18.55
N GLY A 279 4.37 -11.97 17.62
CA GLY A 279 5.78 -12.30 17.41
C GLY A 279 6.70 -11.81 18.53
N THR A 280 7.96 -12.25 18.47
CA THR A 280 9.01 -11.90 19.45
C THR A 280 9.31 -10.39 19.45
N TYR A 281 9.25 -9.76 18.27
CA TYR A 281 9.47 -8.32 18.10
C TYR A 281 8.19 -7.49 18.13
N ARG A 282 7.05 -8.06 18.54
CA ARG A 282 5.72 -7.42 18.49
C ARG A 282 5.12 -7.25 17.09
N GLN A 283 5.66 -7.94 16.11
CA GLN A 283 5.07 -8.10 14.78
C GLN A 283 4.03 -9.22 14.76
N PRO A 284 3.05 -9.22 13.83
CA PRO A 284 2.11 -10.33 13.69
C PRO A 284 2.78 -11.58 13.08
N VAL A 285 2.38 -12.76 13.55
CA VAL A 285 2.84 -14.06 13.04
C VAL A 285 1.63 -14.91 12.64
N TYR A 286 1.60 -15.35 11.38
CA TYR A 286 0.51 -16.16 10.85
C TYR A 286 0.74 -17.66 11.09
N VAL A 287 -0.25 -18.35 11.63
CA VAL A 287 -0.24 -19.80 11.81
C VAL A 287 -1.42 -20.41 11.05
N LYS A 288 -1.11 -21.14 9.96
CA LYS A 288 -2.11 -21.84 9.14
C LYS A 288 -2.84 -22.94 9.91
N ASP A 289 -2.10 -23.71 10.71
CA ASP A 289 -2.68 -24.78 11.52
C ASP A 289 -3.28 -24.20 12.81
N VAL A 290 -4.57 -23.89 12.75
CA VAL A 290 -5.33 -23.30 13.88
C VAL A 290 -5.20 -24.15 15.14
N LYS A 291 -5.23 -25.49 15.02
CA LYS A 291 -5.14 -26.40 16.19
C LYS A 291 -3.81 -26.26 16.91
N ARG A 292 -2.73 -25.98 16.18
CA ARG A 292 -1.38 -25.75 16.73
C ARG A 292 -1.28 -24.47 17.55
N SER A 293 -2.26 -23.57 17.44
CA SER A 293 -2.30 -22.25 18.09
C SER A 293 -3.42 -22.10 19.14
N GLU A 294 -4.23 -23.14 19.37
CA GLU A 294 -5.29 -23.17 20.40
C GLU A 294 -4.73 -23.44 21.82
N CYS A 295 -3.40 -23.38 21.98
CA CYS A 295 -2.70 -23.59 23.24
C CYS A 295 -2.49 -22.27 24.01
N PRO A 296 -2.19 -22.34 25.33
CA PRO A 296 -1.81 -21.17 26.11
C PRO A 296 -0.60 -20.43 25.50
N SER A 297 -0.52 -19.11 25.68
CA SER A 297 0.49 -18.24 25.05
C SER A 297 1.94 -18.73 25.22
N ALA A 298 2.28 -19.32 26.37
CA ALA A 298 3.61 -19.86 26.64
C ALA A 298 4.00 -21.01 25.68
N SER A 299 3.04 -21.85 25.30
CA SER A 299 3.25 -22.96 24.36
C SER A 299 3.41 -22.47 22.91
N ASN A 300 2.79 -21.34 22.59
CA ASN A 300 2.86 -20.73 21.26
C ASN A 300 4.23 -20.07 20.97
N ILE A 301 5.05 -19.80 21.99
CA ILE A 301 6.39 -19.21 21.82
C ILE A 301 7.28 -20.08 20.92
N ALA A 302 7.22 -21.41 21.08
CA ALA A 302 8.00 -22.32 20.25
C ALA A 302 7.54 -22.30 18.77
N VAL A 303 6.24 -22.11 18.54
CA VAL A 303 5.66 -21.97 17.19
C VAL A 303 6.14 -20.67 16.55
N VAL A 304 6.03 -19.55 17.28
CA VAL A 304 6.51 -18.23 16.84
C VAL A 304 7.99 -18.28 16.46
N LYS A 305 8.84 -18.78 17.35
CA LYS A 305 10.29 -18.89 17.09
C LYS A 305 10.61 -19.76 15.88
N GLY A 306 9.85 -20.83 15.66
CA GLY A 306 10.01 -21.70 14.49
C GLY A 306 9.76 -20.96 13.18
N ILE A 307 8.66 -20.21 13.12
CA ILE A 307 8.26 -19.44 11.94
C ILE A 307 9.24 -18.27 11.70
N GLU A 308 9.60 -17.53 12.75
CA GLU A 308 10.57 -16.44 12.66
C GLU A 308 11.95 -16.94 12.20
N LYS A 309 12.39 -18.10 12.68
CA LYS A 309 13.64 -18.74 12.24
C LYS A 309 13.58 -19.11 10.76
N GLU A 310 12.45 -19.65 10.29
CA GLU A 310 12.27 -19.97 8.87
C GLU A 310 12.33 -18.71 8.00
N ALA A 311 11.60 -17.65 8.37
CA ALA A 311 11.64 -16.36 7.68
C ALA A 311 13.07 -15.79 7.65
N LYS A 312 13.75 -15.76 8.79
CA LYS A 312 15.12 -15.26 8.92
C LYS A 312 16.11 -16.05 8.05
N SER A 313 15.94 -17.36 7.91
CA SER A 313 16.78 -18.19 7.04
C SER A 313 16.69 -17.84 5.55
N ARG A 314 15.65 -17.10 5.14
CA ARG A 314 15.41 -16.67 3.77
C ARG A 314 15.72 -15.19 3.54
N LEU A 315 15.91 -14.42 4.60
CA LEU A 315 16.03 -12.96 4.54
C LEU A 315 17.12 -12.49 3.57
N GLN A 316 18.33 -13.04 3.64
CA GLN A 316 19.42 -12.65 2.72
C GLN A 316 19.09 -12.91 1.25
N HIS A 317 18.32 -13.97 0.96
CA HIS A 317 17.89 -14.25 -0.41
C HIS A 317 16.80 -13.26 -0.87
N ILE A 318 15.90 -12.89 0.04
CA ILE A 318 14.86 -11.89 -0.19
C ILE A 318 15.48 -10.52 -0.44
N GLU A 319 16.38 -10.06 0.42
CA GLU A 319 17.06 -8.75 0.28
C GLU A 319 17.82 -8.65 -1.04
N ARG A 320 18.55 -9.70 -1.44
CA ARG A 320 19.24 -9.73 -2.74
C ARG A 320 18.27 -9.65 -3.91
N ALA A 321 17.14 -10.37 -3.82
CA ALA A 321 16.09 -10.32 -4.83
C ALA A 321 15.43 -8.93 -4.90
N ASP A 322 15.20 -8.30 -3.75
CA ASP A 322 14.59 -6.97 -3.65
C ASP A 322 15.43 -5.91 -4.36
N VAL A 323 16.77 -5.96 -4.26
CA VAL A 323 17.64 -5.04 -5.03
C VAL A 323 17.44 -5.21 -6.53
N ALA A 324 17.34 -6.45 -7.03
CA ALA A 324 17.11 -6.71 -8.45
C ALA A 324 15.70 -6.26 -8.91
N VAL A 325 14.70 -6.45 -8.05
CA VAL A 325 13.32 -6.01 -8.28
C VAL A 325 13.28 -4.48 -8.34
N GLN A 326 13.87 -3.79 -7.37
CA GLN A 326 13.91 -2.33 -7.34
C GLN A 326 14.68 -1.74 -8.52
N ALA A 327 15.77 -2.38 -8.95
CA ALA A 327 16.49 -2.01 -10.18
C ALA A 327 15.56 -2.06 -11.40
N THR A 328 14.77 -3.13 -11.51
CA THR A 328 13.78 -3.30 -12.60
C THR A 328 12.67 -2.27 -12.53
N VAL A 329 12.04 -2.09 -11.36
CA VAL A 329 10.92 -1.15 -11.14
C VAL A 329 11.34 0.30 -11.40
N GLN A 330 12.55 0.68 -10.98
CA GLN A 330 13.05 2.04 -11.13
C GLN A 330 13.77 2.29 -12.46
N ASN A 331 13.89 1.26 -13.32
CA ASN A 331 14.70 1.29 -14.53
C ASN A 331 16.13 1.80 -14.26
N LYS A 332 16.74 1.26 -13.20
CA LYS A 332 18.10 1.55 -12.74
C LYS A 332 18.94 0.29 -12.76
N THR A 333 20.25 0.44 -12.74
CA THR A 333 21.19 -0.66 -12.56
C THR A 333 21.24 -1.12 -11.10
N TYR A 334 21.65 -2.37 -10.89
CA TYR A 334 21.86 -2.93 -9.55
C TYR A 334 22.80 -2.06 -8.69
N LYS A 335 23.88 -1.53 -9.29
CA LYS A 335 24.85 -0.66 -8.61
C LYS A 335 24.24 0.67 -8.17
N GLU A 336 23.38 1.26 -8.99
CA GLU A 336 22.69 2.51 -8.63
C GLU A 336 21.71 2.31 -7.47
N ILE A 337 21.04 1.14 -7.39
CA ILE A 337 20.19 0.83 -6.24
C ILE A 337 21.02 0.65 -4.96
N LEU A 338 22.13 -0.10 -5.02
CA LEU A 338 23.00 -0.28 -3.86
C LEU A 338 23.60 1.04 -3.37
N ALA A 339 24.04 1.92 -4.28
CA ALA A 339 24.61 3.22 -3.91
C ALA A 339 23.59 4.13 -3.19
N VAL A 340 22.30 4.00 -3.51
CA VAL A 340 21.22 4.71 -2.82
C VAL A 340 20.90 4.07 -1.45
N GLY A 341 20.97 2.73 -1.34
CA GLY A 341 20.75 2.00 -0.09
C GLY A 341 21.79 2.27 1.01
N VAL A 342 23.03 2.60 0.65
CA VAL A 342 24.10 2.94 1.61
C VAL A 342 23.82 4.23 2.40
N HIS A 343 22.89 5.08 1.94
CA HIS A 343 22.48 6.29 2.65
C HIS A 343 21.28 6.13 3.58
N THR A 344 20.57 4.98 3.56
CA THR A 344 19.44 4.70 4.46
C THR A 344 19.62 3.46 5.34
N SER A 345 20.69 2.67 5.16
CA SER A 345 21.09 1.60 6.07
C SER A 345 22.58 1.65 6.38
N CYS A 346 23.03 2.71 7.04
CA CYS A 346 24.36 2.76 7.64
C CYS A 346 24.36 2.03 9.01
N SER A 347 24.20 0.72 8.97
CA SER A 347 24.67 -0.20 10.00
C SER A 347 24.70 -1.60 9.40
N LEU A 348 25.82 -2.30 9.53
CA LEU A 348 26.12 -3.67 9.06
C LEU A 348 26.73 -3.79 7.66
N ILE A 349 27.87 -3.14 7.41
CA ILE A 349 29.06 -3.86 6.89
C ILE A 349 30.32 -3.15 7.43
N GLU A 350 30.64 -3.35 8.71
CA GLU A 350 32.04 -3.33 9.16
C GLU A 350 32.24 -4.39 10.26
N HIS A 351 33.27 -5.21 10.03
CA HIS A 351 33.93 -6.18 10.92
C HIS A 351 33.58 -7.68 10.83
N ILE A 352 34.57 -8.37 10.24
CA ILE A 352 35.02 -9.78 10.28
C ILE A 352 34.40 -10.73 9.25
#